data_AF-A0A6G6X052-F1
#
_entry.id   AF-A0A6G6X052-F1
#
_cell.length_a   1.000
_cell.length_b   1.000
_cell.length_c   1.000
_cell.angle_alpha   90.00
_cell.angle_beta   90.00
_cell.angle_gamma   90.00
#
_symmetry.space_group_name_H-M   'P 1'
#
loop_
_entity.id
_entity.type
_entity.pdbx_description
1 polymer ?
#
loop_
_entity_poly.entity_id
_entity_poly.type
_entity_poly.pdbx_seq_one_letter_code
_entity_poly.pdbx_strand_id
1 'polypeptide(L)'
;MTSFLFAAAAFVLVMVALGLYRVLRGPAEADRMMAAQLLGSGGVAVLLLAAVASELPFVDVALMLALLAAFASVAFVRNASGSKGAPPEATDRQ
;
A
#
# COMPACT_ATOMS: atom_id res chain seq x y z
N MET A 1 -12.33 -25.60 9.23
CA MET A 1 -11.73 -24.89 8.07
C MET A 1 -11.60 -23.40 8.36
N THR A 2 -12.64 -22.75 8.87
CA THR A 2 -12.65 -21.33 9.28
C THR A 2 -11.55 -20.92 10.26
N SER A 3 -11.24 -21.75 11.25
CA SER A 3 -10.16 -21.50 12.22
C SER A 3 -8.78 -21.36 11.57
N PHE A 4 -8.51 -22.16 10.53
CA PHE A 4 -7.27 -22.07 9.75
C PHE A 4 -7.20 -20.77 8.96
N LEU A 5 -8.31 -20.32 8.37
CA LEU A 5 -8.38 -19.05 7.63
C LEU A 5 -8.12 -17.86 8.54
N PHE A 6 -8.70 -17.84 9.75
CA PHE A 6 -8.42 -16.80 10.74
C PHE A 6 -6.96 -16.82 11.21
N ALA A 7 -6.38 -18.00 11.42
CA ALA A 7 -4.97 -18.13 11.76
C ALA A 7 -4.06 -17.61 10.62
N ALA A 8 -4.37 -17.94 9.37
CA ALA A 8 -3.66 -17.44 8.20
C ALA A 8 -3.80 -15.91 8.07
N ALA A 9 -5.00 -15.37 8.27
CA ALA A 9 -5.25 -13.92 8.24
C ALA A 9 -4.45 -13.19 9.33
N ALA A 10 -4.44 -13.73 10.56
CA ALA A 10 -3.64 -13.18 11.66
C ALA A 10 -2.14 -13.25 11.35
N PHE A 11 -1.66 -14.35 10.78
CA PHE A 11 -0.26 -14.50 10.38
C PHE A 11 0.15 -13.49 9.30
N VAL A 12 -0.67 -13.32 8.26
CA VAL A 12 -0.46 -12.30 7.22
C VAL A 12 -0.47 -10.90 7.85
N LEU A 13 -1.42 -10.61 8.74
CA LEU A 13 -1.49 -9.31 9.43
C LEU A 13 -0.23 -9.01 10.24
N VAL A 14 0.32 -10.01 10.96
CA VAL A 14 1.59 -9.86 11.68
C VAL A 14 2.74 -9.60 10.73
N MET A 15 2.85 -10.33 9.61
CA MET A 15 3.90 -10.09 8.62
C MET A 15 3.80 -8.71 7.98
N VAL A 16 2.58 -8.25 7.68
CA VAL A 16 2.34 -6.90 7.16
C VAL A 16 2.73 -5.86 8.19
N ALA A 17 2.37 -6.04 9.47
CA ALA A 17 2.75 -5.12 10.53
C ALA A 17 4.28 -5.02 10.72
N LEU A 18 4.99 -6.15 10.66
CA LEU A 18 6.45 -6.20 10.74
C LEU A 18 7.10 -5.53 9.51
N GLY A 19 6.61 -5.83 8.31
CA GLY A 19 7.06 -5.19 7.08
C GLY A 19 6.82 -3.68 7.09
N LEU A 20 5.62 -3.26 7.48
CA LEU A 20 5.25 -1.85 7.58
C LEU A 20 6.12 -1.11 8.60
N TYR A 21 6.32 -1.69 9.79
CA TYR A 21 7.21 -1.11 10.80
C TYR A 21 8.65 -0.94 10.29
N ARG A 22 9.17 -1.93 9.57
CA ARG A 22 10.52 -1.86 9.00
C ARG A 22 10.63 -0.80 7.92
N VAL A 23 9.63 -0.69 7.06
CA VAL A 23 9.63 0.22 5.91
C VAL A 23 9.32 1.66 6.33
N LEU A 24 8.44 1.91 7.31
CA LEU A 24 8.18 3.25 7.86
C LEU A 24 9.40 3.87 8.56
N ARG A 25 10.34 3.04 9.04
CA ARG A 25 11.62 3.51 9.57
C ARG A 25 12.64 3.85 8.48
N GLY A 26 12.36 3.51 7.22
CA GLY A 26 13.19 3.85 6.08
C GLY A 26 13.08 5.36 5.76
N PRO A 27 14.21 6.07 5.57
CA PRO A 27 14.20 7.51 5.28
C PRO A 27 13.87 7.83 3.80
N ALA A 28 13.85 6.84 2.89
CA ALA A 28 13.68 7.10 1.47
C ALA A 28 12.21 7.22 1.05
N GLU A 29 11.91 8.07 0.06
CA GLU A 29 10.55 8.17 -0.50
C GLU A 29 10.08 6.84 -1.11
N ALA A 30 10.99 6.08 -1.72
CA ALA A 30 10.71 4.75 -2.26
C ALA A 30 10.27 3.74 -1.17
N ASP A 31 10.76 3.90 0.06
CA ASP A 31 10.35 3.06 1.19
C ASP A 31 8.88 3.32 1.51
N ARG A 32 8.45 4.59 1.58
CA ARG A 32 7.04 4.94 1.81
C ARG A 32 6.10 4.33 0.76
N MET A 33 6.55 4.29 -0.49
CA MET A 33 5.82 3.65 -1.58
C MET A 33 5.74 2.13 -1.41
N MET A 34 6.84 1.47 -1.06
CA MET A 34 6.81 0.04 -0.69
C MET A 34 5.89 -0.23 0.50
N ALA A 35 5.87 0.65 1.51
CA ALA A 35 4.98 0.52 2.66
C ALA A 35 3.50 0.59 2.24
N ALA A 36 3.14 1.53 1.38
CA ALA A 36 1.79 1.63 0.84
C ALA A 36 1.41 0.37 0.04
N GLN A 37 2.34 -0.16 -0.76
CA GLN A 37 2.08 -1.37 -1.55
C GLN A 37 1.95 -2.63 -0.68
N LEU A 38 2.78 -2.77 0.35
CA LEU A 38 2.70 -3.87 1.33
C LEU A 38 1.40 -3.81 2.14
N LEU A 39 1.01 -2.61 2.58
CA LEU A 39 -0.25 -2.42 3.28
C LEU A 39 -1.44 -2.74 2.37
N GLY A 40 -1.38 -2.33 1.10
CA GLY A 40 -2.40 -2.62 0.10
C GLY A 40 -2.57 -4.12 -0.15
N SER A 41 -1.53 -4.81 -0.60
CA SER A 41 -1.63 -6.25 -0.91
C SER A 41 -1.89 -7.10 0.33
N GLY A 42 -1.26 -6.76 1.46
CA GLY A 42 -1.45 -7.42 2.74
C GLY A 42 -2.86 -7.24 3.31
N GLY A 43 -3.38 -6.01 3.29
CA GLY A 43 -4.73 -5.70 3.73
C GLY A 43 -5.78 -6.40 2.87
N VAL A 44 -5.60 -6.44 1.55
CA VAL A 44 -6.47 -7.17 0.62
C VAL A 44 -6.48 -8.67 0.96
N ALA A 45 -5.32 -9.28 1.19
CA ALA A 45 -5.22 -10.68 1.57
C ALA A 45 -5.95 -10.99 2.88
N VAL A 46 -5.78 -10.14 3.90
CA VAL A 46 -6.47 -10.29 5.19
C VAL A 46 -7.99 -10.17 5.03
N LEU A 47 -8.47 -9.19 4.26
CA LEU A 47 -9.90 -9.00 4.00
C LEU A 47 -10.52 -10.15 3.23
N LEU A 48 -9.83 -10.70 2.23
CA LEU A 48 -10.32 -11.86 1.47
C LEU A 48 -10.36 -13.12 2.34
N LEU A 49 -9.34 -13.38 3.16
CA LEU A 49 -9.35 -14.50 4.09
C LEU A 49 -10.47 -14.36 5.13
N ALA A 50 -10.70 -13.15 5.64
CA ALA A 50 -11.80 -12.86 6.55
C ALA A 50 -13.18 -13.00 5.88
N ALA A 51 -13.32 -12.59 4.61
CA ALA A 51 -14.57 -12.74 3.85
C ALA A 51 -14.98 -14.21 3.74
N VAL A 52 -14.04 -15.07 3.35
CA VAL A 52 -14.28 -16.52 3.24
C VAL A 52 -14.55 -17.14 4.62
N ALA A 53 -13.88 -16.64 5.67
CA ALA A 53 -14.07 -17.17 7.02
C ALA A 53 -15.40 -16.77 7.68
N SER A 54 -15.92 -15.59 7.37
CA SER A 54 -17.11 -15.03 8.02
C SER A 54 -18.39 -15.07 7.17
N GLU A 55 -18.27 -15.47 5.90
CA GLU A 55 -19.35 -15.37 4.88
C GLU A 55 -19.96 -13.97 4.75
N LEU A 56 -19.21 -12.95 5.17
CA LEU A 56 -19.57 -11.54 5.07
C LEU A 56 -19.07 -10.97 3.73
N PRO A 57 -19.75 -9.94 3.17
CA PRO A 57 -19.42 -9.35 1.88
C PRO A 57 -18.22 -8.40 1.94
N PHE A 58 -17.10 -8.81 2.55
CA PHE A 58 -15.87 -8.01 2.62
C PHE A 58 -15.07 -7.99 1.31
N VAL A 59 -15.49 -8.77 0.30
CA VAL A 59 -14.84 -8.83 -1.02
C VAL A 59 -14.84 -7.46 -1.70
N ASP A 60 -15.94 -6.72 -1.65
CA ASP A 60 -16.02 -5.38 -2.27
C ASP A 60 -15.03 -4.39 -1.63
N VAL A 61 -14.88 -4.45 -0.30
CA VAL A 61 -13.91 -3.63 0.44
C VAL A 61 -12.49 -4.02 0.05
N ALA A 62 -12.21 -5.32 -0.10
CA ALA A 62 -10.90 -5.80 -0.55
C ALA A 62 -10.58 -5.32 -1.97
N LEU A 63 -11.54 -5.40 -2.90
CA LEU A 63 -11.35 -4.92 -4.28
C LEU A 63 -11.14 -3.41 -4.34
N MET A 64 -11.91 -2.64 -3.56
CA MET A 64 -11.72 -1.19 -3.45
C MET A 64 -10.34 -0.85 -2.89
N LEU A 65 -9.90 -1.53 -1.83
CA LEU A 65 -8.57 -1.34 -1.24
C LEU A 65 -7.46 -1.68 -2.25
N ALA A 66 -7.61 -2.75 -3.04
CA ALA A 66 -6.65 -3.13 -4.06
C ALA A 66 -6.51 -2.06 -5.15
N LEU A 67 -7.64 -1.50 -5.62
CA LEU A 67 -7.64 -0.41 -6.60
C LEU A 67 -7.01 0.86 -6.03
N LEU A 68 -7.33 1.21 -4.79
CA LEU A 68 -6.72 2.36 -4.11
C LEU A 68 -5.21 2.21 -3.95
N ALA A 69 -4.72 1.02 -3.60
CA ALA A 69 -3.30 0.74 -3.51
C ALA A 69 -2.60 0.90 -4.88
N ALA A 70 -3.21 0.39 -5.96
CA ALA A 70 -2.71 0.58 -7.32
C ALA A 70 -2.69 2.08 -7.71
N PHE A 71 -3.72 2.84 -7.39
CA PHE A 71 -3.74 4.29 -7.65
C PHE A 71 -2.72 5.06 -6.80
N ALA A 72 -2.51 4.67 -5.55
CA ALA A 72 -1.47 5.26 -4.70
C ALA A 72 -0.08 5.09 -5.34
N SER A 73 0.19 3.92 -5.92
CA SER A 73 1.41 3.66 -6.69
C SER A 73 1.61 4.63 -7.85
N VAL A 74 0.59 4.79 -8.68
CA VAL A 74 0.63 5.68 -9.83
C VAL A 74 0.78 7.15 -9.40
N ALA A 75 0.06 7.57 -8.36
CA ALA A 75 0.14 8.92 -7.82
C ALA A 75 1.54 9.23 -7.29
N PHE A 76 2.18 8.28 -6.60
CA PHE A 76 3.54 8.41 -6.10
C PHE A 76 4.56 8.62 -7.23
N VAL A 77 4.50 7.77 -8.28
CA VAL A 77 5.39 7.89 -9.45
C VAL A 77 5.21 9.24 -10.16
N ARG A 78 3.97 9.72 -10.26
CA ARG A 78 3.66 11.00 -10.89
C ARG A 78 4.15 12.19 -10.06
N ASN A 79 4.04 12.13 -8.72
CA ASN A 79 4.59 13.15 -7.83
C ASN A 79 6.12 13.23 -7.90
N ALA A 80 6.81 12.08 -7.90
CA ALA A 80 8.27 12.04 -8.02
C ALA A 80 8.78 12.63 -9.36
N SER A 81 7.96 12.54 -10.41
CA SER A 81 8.30 13.05 -11.75
C SER A 81 8.05 14.56 -11.89
N GLY A 82 7.06 15.12 -11.17
CA GLY A 82 6.73 16.55 -11.18
C GLY A 82 7.79 17.46 -10.55
N SER A 83 8.59 16.95 -9.61
CA SER A 83 9.65 17.71 -8.94
C SER A 83 10.87 18.02 -9.82
N LYS A 84 11.03 17.36 -10.98
CA LYS A 84 12.18 17.53 -11.88
C LYS A 84 11.96 18.60 -12.98
N GLY A 85 10.82 19.29 -12.96
CA GLY A 85 10.35 20.08 -14.10
C GLY A 85 10.42 21.60 -13.98
N ALA A 86 10.99 22.20 -12.94
CA ALA A 86 11.16 23.66 -12.88
C ALA A 86 12.34 24.06 -13.80
N PRO A 87 12.10 24.72 -14.95
CA PRO A 87 13.19 25.26 -15.76
C PRO A 87 13.93 26.32 -14.93
N PRO A 88 15.26 26.45 -15.05
CA PRO A 88 15.97 27.55 -14.42
C PRO A 88 15.35 28.84 -14.94
N GLU A 89 14.70 29.56 -14.03
CA GLU A 89 14.25 30.92 -14.25
C GLU A 89 15.47 31.68 -14.75
N ALA A 90 15.46 32.05 -16.02
CA ALA A 90 16.48 32.89 -16.64
C ALA A 90 16.38 34.26 -15.99
N THR A 91 16.96 34.36 -14.78
CA THR A 91 17.41 35.61 -14.20
C THR A 91 18.63 36.02 -14.99
N ASP A 92 18.37 36.77 -16.04
CA ASP A 92 19.29 37.67 -16.72
C ASP A 92 18.33 38.67 -17.41
N ARG A 93 17.85 39.76 -16.78
CA ARG A 93 18.56 40.93 -16.24
C ARG A 93 19.81 41.32 -17.01
N GLN A 94 19.62 42.37 -17.82
CA GLN A 94 20.57 43.41 -18.26
C GLN A 94 21.04 43.32 -19.71
#